data_AF-A0A3D2AA00-F1
#
_entry.id   AF-A0A3D2AA00-F1
#
_cell.length_a   1.000
_cell.length_b   1.000
_cell.length_c   1.000
_cell.angle_alpha   90.00
_cell.angle_beta   90.00
_cell.angle_gamma   90.00
#
_symmetry.space_group_name_H-M   'P 1'
#
loop_
_entity.id
_entity.type
_entity.pdbx_description
1 polymer ?
#
loop_
_entity_poly.entity_id
_entity_poly.type
_entity_poly.pdbx_seq_one_letter_code
_entity_poly.pdbx_strand_id
1 'polypeptide(L)'
;MERTNLKKNYWTKAVGNCADIRMLAIAGVMTALSIAVKAFNINIIPNTLIISFACYFHALGAFIYGPVLALFTGAISDTLGAVIFPAGPYFLPYIIPEMLSCFIYALFLWNREKITVLRVLSARFTVNIICNIILNSVITKWYMIYFNINNAFSIVNSLRIAKNLVLFPLEGVLMAIIIMAAITPLKRLGVINAQTNGEPLNGKSIVTVSLLFLISVGLVVGFYYSYPFLKAHQFVFL
;
A
#
# COMPACT_ATOMS: atom_id res chain seq x y z
N MET A 1 9.76 15.16 -29.92
CA MET A 1 10.20 13.75 -30.08
C MET A 1 10.99 13.19 -28.89
N GLU A 2 11.60 14.03 -28.04
CA GLU A 2 12.47 13.57 -26.94
C GLU A 2 11.70 12.95 -25.74
N ARG A 3 10.56 13.56 -25.33
CA ARG A 3 9.71 13.01 -24.24
C ARG A 3 9.07 11.66 -24.56
N THR A 4 8.75 11.41 -25.84
CA THR A 4 8.22 10.12 -26.31
C THR A 4 9.26 9.01 -26.24
N ASN A 5 10.54 9.31 -26.52
CA ASN A 5 11.63 8.35 -26.38
C ASN A 5 11.94 8.02 -24.91
N LEU A 6 11.88 8.99 -23.99
CA LEU A 6 12.04 8.76 -22.55
C LEU A 6 10.94 7.84 -21.98
N LYS A 7 9.69 8.02 -22.40
CA LYS A 7 8.57 7.15 -21.98
C LYS A 7 8.69 5.74 -22.57
N LYS A 8 9.09 5.61 -23.83
CA LYS A 8 9.32 4.30 -24.47
C LYS A 8 10.44 3.54 -23.73
N ASN A 9 11.53 4.22 -23.40
CA ASN A 9 12.63 3.64 -22.63
C ASN A 9 12.24 3.23 -21.20
N TYR A 10 11.28 3.91 -20.57
CA TYR A 10 10.78 3.56 -19.24
C TYR A 10 10.07 2.20 -19.23
N TRP A 11 9.11 1.99 -20.14
CA TRP A 11 8.35 0.74 -20.19
C TRP A 11 9.19 -0.43 -20.70
N THR A 12 10.09 -0.20 -21.68
CA THR A 12 11.02 -1.24 -22.13
C THR A 12 11.94 -1.69 -20.99
N LYS A 13 12.44 -0.77 -20.15
CA LYS A 13 13.21 -1.13 -18.95
C LYS A 13 12.35 -1.89 -17.93
N ALA A 14 11.11 -1.47 -17.72
CA ALA A 14 10.21 -2.14 -16.77
C ALA A 14 9.89 -3.58 -17.18
N VAL A 15 9.70 -3.83 -18.48
CA VAL A 15 9.54 -5.18 -19.04
C VAL A 15 10.86 -5.94 -18.98
N GLY A 16 12.00 -5.29 -19.26
CA GLY A 16 13.33 -5.88 -19.15
C GLY A 16 13.63 -6.44 -17.76
N ASN A 17 13.19 -5.76 -16.70
CA ASN A 17 13.33 -6.25 -15.32
C ASN A 17 12.62 -7.60 -15.09
N CYS A 18 11.59 -7.94 -15.88
CA CYS A 18 10.91 -9.23 -15.75
C CYS A 18 11.76 -10.41 -16.24
N ALA A 19 12.75 -10.15 -17.10
CA ALA A 19 13.69 -11.16 -17.57
C ALA A 19 14.98 -11.20 -16.74
N ASP A 20 15.21 -10.21 -15.87
CA ASP A 20 16.38 -10.16 -15.01
C ASP A 20 16.18 -11.09 -13.80
N ILE A 21 17.00 -12.14 -13.73
CA ILE A 21 17.02 -13.14 -12.67
C ILE A 21 17.19 -12.49 -11.29
N ARG A 22 18.01 -11.44 -11.20
CA ARG A 22 18.26 -10.75 -9.93
C ARG A 22 17.00 -10.03 -9.44
N MET A 23 16.27 -9.38 -10.35
CA MET A 23 15.03 -8.68 -10.02
C MET A 23 13.92 -9.66 -9.67
N LEU A 24 13.83 -10.79 -10.37
CA LEU A 24 12.90 -11.88 -10.05
C LEU A 24 13.16 -12.47 -8.65
N ALA A 25 14.43 -12.72 -8.29
CA ALA A 25 14.79 -13.22 -6.97
C ALA A 25 14.40 -12.23 -5.86
N ILE A 26 14.69 -10.94 -6.05
CA ILE A 26 14.29 -9.88 -5.10
C ILE A 26 12.77 -9.79 -5.00
N ALA A 27 12.06 -9.84 -6.13
CA ALA A 27 10.59 -9.84 -6.17
C ALA A 27 9.99 -11.02 -5.38
N GLY A 28 10.57 -12.22 -5.52
CA GLY A 28 10.17 -13.40 -4.76
C GLY A 28 10.36 -13.23 -3.26
N VAL A 29 11.54 -12.74 -2.83
CA VAL A 29 11.82 -12.50 -1.40
C VAL A 29 10.91 -11.42 -0.82
N MET A 30 10.69 -10.32 -1.54
CA MET A 30 9.79 -9.25 -1.11
C MET A 30 8.34 -9.73 -0.99
N THR A 31 7.89 -10.58 -1.92
CA THR A 31 6.55 -11.18 -1.89
C THR A 31 6.40 -12.16 -0.73
N ALA A 32 7.41 -13.02 -0.49
CA ALA A 32 7.41 -13.91 0.65
C ALA A 32 7.35 -13.13 1.98
N LEU A 33 8.10 -12.03 2.07
CA LEU A 33 8.11 -11.17 3.25
C LEU A 33 6.77 -10.44 3.44
N SER A 34 6.16 -9.93 2.37
CA SER A 34 4.84 -9.29 2.46
C SER A 34 3.77 -10.26 2.95
N ILE A 35 3.84 -11.52 2.55
CA ILE A 35 2.92 -12.58 3.02
C ILE A 35 3.22 -12.96 4.47
N ALA A 36 4.48 -13.25 4.82
CA ALA A 36 4.85 -13.66 6.18
C ALA A 36 4.43 -12.62 7.23
N VAL A 37 4.54 -11.34 6.87
CA VAL A 37 4.17 -10.23 7.73
C VAL A 37 2.66 -10.09 7.95
N LYS A 38 1.82 -10.66 7.06
CA LYS A 38 0.37 -10.75 7.29
C LYS A 38 0.06 -11.58 8.56
N ALA A 39 0.94 -12.48 8.99
CA ALA A 39 0.80 -13.22 10.26
C ALA A 39 0.96 -12.35 11.51
N PHE A 40 1.72 -11.26 11.42
CA PHE A 40 2.08 -10.38 12.55
C PHE A 40 1.23 -9.10 12.62
N ASN A 41 0.06 -9.10 11.98
CA ASN A 41 -0.82 -7.95 11.97
C ASN A 41 -1.21 -7.54 13.41
N ILE A 42 -0.93 -6.29 13.78
CA ILE A 42 -1.29 -5.74 15.09
C ILE A 42 -2.75 -5.29 15.04
N ASN A 43 -3.58 -5.95 15.84
CA ASN A 43 -4.99 -5.61 16.02
C ASN A 43 -5.10 -4.58 17.15
N ILE A 44 -5.15 -3.29 16.80
CA ILE A 44 -5.36 -2.22 17.78
C ILE A 44 -6.81 -2.24 18.27
N ILE A 45 -7.75 -2.52 17.37
CA ILE A 45 -9.18 -2.75 17.70
C ILE A 45 -9.61 -4.06 17.03
N PRO A 46 -10.14 -5.05 17.79
CA PRO A 46 -10.56 -6.34 17.24
C PRO A 46 -11.46 -6.18 16.02
N ASN A 47 -11.09 -6.81 14.90
CA ASN A 47 -11.83 -6.85 13.63
C ASN A 47 -12.12 -5.51 12.93
N THR A 48 -11.64 -4.37 13.44
CA THR A 48 -11.90 -3.06 12.81
C THR A 48 -10.65 -2.25 12.54
N LEU A 49 -9.62 -2.33 13.37
CA LEU A 49 -8.38 -1.57 13.19
C LEU A 49 -7.14 -2.47 13.22
N ILE A 50 -6.90 -3.08 12.06
CA ILE A 50 -5.71 -3.90 11.78
C ILE A 50 -4.69 -3.05 11.04
N ILE A 51 -3.51 -2.81 11.63
CA ILE A 51 -2.38 -2.22 10.90
C ILE A 51 -1.69 -3.35 10.13
N SER A 52 -1.68 -3.24 8.80
CA SER A 52 -0.98 -4.22 7.97
C SER A 52 0.36 -3.68 7.50
N PHE A 53 1.42 -4.38 7.88
CA PHE A 53 2.78 -4.04 7.48
C PHE A 53 3.11 -4.50 6.05
N ALA A 54 2.25 -5.30 5.41
CA ALA A 54 2.48 -5.79 4.04
C ALA A 54 2.65 -4.64 3.03
N CYS A 55 1.93 -3.54 3.21
CA CYS A 55 1.98 -2.39 2.30
C CYS A 55 3.37 -1.74 2.20
N TYR A 56 4.19 -1.83 3.26
CA TYR A 56 5.56 -1.30 3.24
C TYR A 56 6.48 -2.14 2.36
N PHE A 57 6.35 -3.46 2.42
CA PHE A 57 7.12 -4.39 1.58
C PHE A 57 6.67 -4.32 0.12
N HIS A 58 5.37 -4.17 -0.14
CA HIS A 58 4.87 -3.91 -1.48
C HIS A 58 5.42 -2.61 -2.06
N ALA A 59 5.45 -1.52 -1.28
CA ALA A 59 6.00 -0.24 -1.73
C ALA A 59 7.53 -0.31 -1.94
N LEU A 60 8.26 -0.97 -1.04
CA LEU A 60 9.71 -1.19 -1.16
C LEU A 60 10.06 -2.04 -2.39
N GLY A 61 9.35 -3.15 -2.60
CA GLY A 61 9.52 -3.99 -3.77
C GLY A 61 9.23 -3.23 -5.05
N ALA A 62 8.09 -2.54 -5.11
CA ALA A 62 7.67 -1.72 -6.24
C ALA A 62 8.68 -0.60 -6.58
N PHE A 63 9.35 -0.04 -5.57
CA PHE A 63 10.44 0.92 -5.74
C PHE A 63 11.69 0.30 -6.41
N ILE A 64 11.94 -0.99 -6.19
CA ILE A 64 13.11 -1.71 -6.72
C ILE A 64 12.85 -2.23 -8.14
N TYR A 65 11.90 -3.16 -8.28
CA TYR A 65 11.74 -3.94 -9.52
C TYR A 65 10.81 -3.29 -10.55
N GLY A 66 10.07 -2.25 -10.17
CA GLY A 66 9.27 -1.43 -11.08
C GLY A 66 7.86 -1.97 -11.38
N PRO A 67 7.13 -1.31 -12.29
CA PRO A 67 5.68 -1.43 -12.37
C PRO A 67 5.17 -2.78 -12.88
N VAL A 68 5.87 -3.40 -13.82
CA VAL A 68 5.41 -4.67 -14.41
C VAL A 68 5.55 -5.81 -13.41
N LEU A 69 6.74 -5.97 -12.80
CA LEU A 69 6.93 -6.94 -11.72
C LEU A 69 6.04 -6.64 -10.52
N ALA A 70 5.76 -5.38 -10.21
CA ALA A 70 4.84 -5.00 -9.15
C ALA A 70 3.44 -5.58 -9.31
N LEU A 71 2.90 -5.59 -10.53
CA LEU A 71 1.61 -6.21 -10.82
C LEU A 71 1.63 -7.71 -10.51
N PHE A 72 2.65 -8.42 -10.98
CA PHE A 72 2.78 -9.86 -10.73
C PHE A 72 2.98 -10.18 -9.25
N THR A 73 3.85 -9.44 -8.55
CA THR A 73 4.06 -9.63 -7.11
C THR A 73 2.78 -9.37 -6.31
N GLY A 74 1.98 -8.37 -6.70
CA GLY A 74 0.71 -8.10 -6.03
C GLY A 74 -0.30 -9.23 -6.26
N ALA A 75 -0.37 -9.77 -7.48
CA ALA A 75 -1.24 -10.89 -7.82
C ALA A 75 -0.89 -12.16 -7.03
N ILE A 76 0.40 -12.47 -6.99
CA ILE A 76 0.93 -13.64 -6.27
C ILE A 76 0.75 -13.46 -4.76
N SER A 77 1.01 -12.27 -4.23
CA SER A 77 0.86 -11.94 -2.79
C SER A 77 -0.58 -12.07 -2.29
N ASP A 78 -1.57 -11.71 -3.11
CA ASP A 78 -2.98 -11.87 -2.78
C ASP A 78 -3.36 -13.37 -2.80
N THR A 79 -3.07 -14.06 -3.90
CA THR A 79 -3.44 -15.46 -4.10
C THR A 79 -2.81 -16.37 -3.04
N LEU A 80 -1.49 -16.27 -2.85
CA LEU A 80 -0.78 -17.07 -1.84
C LEU A 80 -1.16 -16.64 -0.42
N GLY A 81 -1.38 -15.34 -0.20
CA GLY A 81 -1.85 -14.84 1.09
C GLY A 81 -3.19 -15.45 1.49
N ALA A 82 -4.14 -15.55 0.55
CA ALA A 82 -5.43 -16.16 0.77
C ALA A 82 -5.37 -17.68 0.98
N VAL A 83 -4.45 -18.38 0.30
CA VAL A 83 -4.24 -19.82 0.47
C VAL A 83 -3.62 -20.15 1.83
N ILE A 84 -2.64 -19.36 2.27
CA ILE A 84 -1.92 -19.61 3.53
C ILE A 84 -2.74 -19.16 4.75
N PHE A 85 -3.42 -18.02 4.64
CA PHE A 85 -4.26 -17.46 5.70
C PHE A 85 -5.72 -17.36 5.22
N PRO A 86 -6.45 -18.49 5.14
CA PRO A 86 -7.82 -18.49 4.64
C PRO A 86 -8.73 -17.70 5.57
N ALA A 87 -9.32 -16.62 5.04
CA ALA A 87 -10.27 -15.75 5.73
C ALA A 87 -11.64 -15.76 5.02
N GLY A 88 -12.17 -16.97 4.78
CA GLY A 88 -13.40 -17.20 4.02
C GLY A 88 -13.15 -17.63 2.56
N PRO A 89 -14.21 -17.70 1.73
CA PRO A 89 -14.08 -18.13 0.34
C PRO A 89 -13.24 -17.13 -0.46
N TYR A 90 -12.23 -17.62 -1.16
CA TYR A 90 -11.39 -16.79 -2.02
C TYR A 90 -12.23 -16.22 -3.16
N PHE A 91 -12.30 -14.89 -3.23
CA PHE A 91 -13.00 -14.18 -4.30
C PHE A 91 -11.98 -13.46 -5.17
N LEU A 92 -11.76 -14.03 -6.36
CA LEU A 92 -10.71 -13.64 -7.31
C LEU A 92 -10.64 -12.13 -7.57
N PRO A 93 -11.75 -11.36 -7.67
CA PRO A 93 -11.66 -9.91 -7.85
C PRO A 93 -10.87 -9.14 -6.79
N TYR A 94 -10.66 -9.66 -5.57
CA TYR A 94 -9.82 -9.00 -4.55
C TYR A 94 -8.33 -8.89 -4.93
N ILE A 95 -7.88 -9.67 -5.92
CA ILE A 95 -6.53 -9.56 -6.47
C ILE A 95 -6.25 -8.18 -7.08
N ILE A 96 -7.28 -7.53 -7.64
CA ILE A 96 -7.15 -6.28 -8.41
C ILE A 96 -6.66 -5.11 -7.54
N PRO A 97 -7.24 -4.82 -6.36
CA PRO A 97 -6.72 -3.82 -5.44
C PRO A 97 -5.25 -4.04 -5.05
N GLU A 98 -4.85 -5.28 -4.75
CA GLU A 98 -3.48 -5.60 -4.32
C GLU A 98 -2.50 -5.39 -5.49
N MET A 99 -2.83 -5.89 -6.69
CA MET A 99 -2.06 -5.63 -7.92
C MET A 99 -1.91 -4.14 -8.22
N LEU A 100 -3.02 -3.40 -8.20
CA LEU A 100 -3.02 -1.99 -8.54
C LEU A 100 -2.27 -1.15 -7.49
N SER A 101 -2.35 -1.52 -6.22
CA SER A 101 -1.62 -0.84 -5.16
C SER A 101 -0.10 -0.90 -5.40
N CYS A 102 0.42 -2.10 -5.69
CA CYS A 102 1.83 -2.31 -6.01
C CYS A 102 2.24 -1.53 -7.28
N PHE A 103 1.38 -1.54 -8.29
CA PHE A 103 1.61 -0.80 -9.53
C PHE A 103 1.67 0.72 -9.32
N ILE A 104 0.74 1.30 -8.55
CA ILE A 104 0.73 2.73 -8.23
C ILE A 104 2.01 3.11 -7.46
N TYR A 105 2.44 2.29 -6.50
CA TYR A 105 3.70 2.53 -5.81
C TYR A 105 4.88 2.59 -6.78
N ALA A 106 4.96 1.65 -7.71
CA ALA A 106 6.02 1.64 -8.71
C ALA A 106 5.98 2.87 -9.62
N LEU A 107 4.80 3.32 -10.06
CA LEU A 107 4.69 4.51 -10.93
C LEU A 107 5.22 5.80 -10.28
N PHE A 108 4.98 5.95 -8.97
CA PHE A 108 5.45 7.09 -8.22
C PHE A 108 6.93 6.98 -7.86
N LEU A 109 7.39 5.80 -7.42
CA LEU A 109 8.70 5.64 -6.79
C LEU A 109 9.79 5.14 -7.74
N TRP A 110 9.45 4.28 -8.72
CA TRP A 110 10.46 3.60 -9.54
C TRP A 110 11.12 4.52 -10.58
N ASN A 111 12.43 4.30 -10.76
CA ASN A 111 13.29 4.96 -11.76
C ASN A 111 13.20 6.51 -11.69
N ARG A 112 13.24 7.05 -10.47
CA ARG A 112 13.30 8.49 -10.20
C ARG A 112 14.67 8.88 -9.64
N GLU A 113 15.17 10.00 -10.12
CA GLU A 113 16.44 10.57 -9.65
C GLU A 113 16.32 11.19 -8.25
N LYS A 114 15.16 11.76 -7.92
CA LYS A 114 14.90 12.38 -6.62
C LYS A 114 13.64 11.77 -6.00
N ILE A 115 13.78 11.16 -4.83
CA ILE A 115 12.67 10.68 -4.01
C ILE A 115 12.44 11.69 -2.90
N THR A 116 11.24 12.29 -2.88
CA THR A 116 10.84 13.28 -1.87
C THR A 116 9.75 12.70 -0.98
N VAL A 117 9.66 13.20 0.25
CA VAL A 117 8.64 12.74 1.21
C VAL A 117 7.23 12.97 0.67
N LEU A 118 6.99 14.12 0.06
CA LEU A 118 5.71 14.45 -0.57
C LEU A 118 5.31 13.47 -1.67
N ARG A 119 6.29 12.91 -2.41
CA ARG A 119 6.03 11.90 -3.44
C ARG A 119 5.65 10.55 -2.82
N VAL A 120 6.27 10.16 -1.72
CA VAL A 120 5.90 8.92 -1.01
C VAL A 120 4.51 9.06 -0.38
N LEU A 121 4.24 10.21 0.24
CA LEU A 121 2.93 10.51 0.83
C LEU A 121 1.83 10.55 -0.24
N SER A 122 2.07 11.17 -1.40
CA SER A 122 1.10 11.18 -2.49
C SER A 122 0.87 9.79 -3.07
N ALA A 123 1.90 8.96 -3.21
CA ALA A 123 1.73 7.56 -3.62
C ALA A 123 0.84 6.79 -2.62
N ARG A 124 1.10 6.91 -1.31
CA ARG A 124 0.26 6.26 -0.29
C ARG A 124 -1.17 6.80 -0.31
N PHE A 125 -1.35 8.09 -0.52
CA PHE A 125 -2.66 8.74 -0.58
C PHE A 125 -3.47 8.22 -1.78
N THR A 126 -2.84 8.14 -2.95
CA THR A 126 -3.45 7.60 -4.16
C THR A 126 -3.84 6.13 -3.97
N VAL A 127 -2.98 5.29 -3.38
CA VAL A 127 -3.32 3.89 -3.09
C VAL A 127 -4.47 3.79 -2.09
N ASN A 128 -4.48 4.63 -1.06
CA ASN A 128 -5.54 4.63 -0.05
C ASN A 128 -6.91 4.96 -0.66
N ILE A 129 -6.99 6.02 -1.48
CA ILE A 129 -8.25 6.42 -2.13
C ILE A 129 -8.66 5.42 -3.20
N ILE A 130 -7.78 5.10 -4.15
CA ILE A 130 -8.15 4.32 -5.32
C ILE A 130 -8.32 2.85 -4.97
N CYS A 131 -7.29 2.24 -4.37
CA CYS A 131 -7.31 0.80 -4.09
C CYS A 131 -8.09 0.49 -2.83
N ASN A 132 -7.78 1.15 -1.70
CA ASN A 132 -8.31 0.74 -0.41
C ASN A 132 -9.75 1.21 -0.17
N ILE A 133 -10.11 2.39 -0.67
CA ILE A 133 -11.47 2.94 -0.55
C ILE A 133 -12.27 2.51 -1.79
N ILE A 134 -11.99 3.04 -2.98
CA ILE A 134 -12.89 2.87 -4.14
C ILE A 134 -12.99 1.41 -4.60
N LEU A 135 -11.88 0.82 -5.05
CA LEU A 135 -11.88 -0.54 -5.61
C LEU A 135 -12.35 -1.58 -4.60
N ASN A 136 -11.79 -1.54 -3.39
CA ASN A 136 -12.19 -2.42 -2.31
C ASN A 136 -13.68 -2.26 -1.95
N SER A 137 -14.25 -1.04 -1.96
CA SER A 137 -15.70 -0.83 -1.74
C SER A 137 -16.53 -1.51 -2.85
N VAL A 138 -16.17 -1.27 -4.11
CA VAL A 138 -16.89 -1.80 -5.27
C VAL A 138 -16.84 -3.33 -5.30
N ILE A 139 -15.67 -3.91 -5.07
CA ILE A 139 -15.48 -5.37 -5.03
C ILE A 139 -16.23 -5.98 -3.84
N THR A 140 -16.24 -5.33 -2.68
CA THR A 140 -17.01 -5.80 -1.53
C THR A 140 -18.51 -5.77 -1.80
N LYS A 141 -19.00 -4.74 -2.49
CA LYS A 141 -20.40 -4.67 -2.93
C LYS A 141 -20.74 -5.84 -3.84
N TRP A 142 -19.87 -6.09 -4.82
CA TRP A 142 -20.04 -7.20 -5.75
C TRP A 142 -20.01 -8.55 -5.03
N TYR A 143 -19.07 -8.75 -4.13
CA TYR A 143 -18.98 -9.94 -3.27
C TYR A 143 -20.27 -10.18 -2.49
N MET A 144 -20.79 -9.14 -1.81
CA MET A 144 -22.02 -9.26 -1.02
C MET A 144 -23.24 -9.59 -1.88
N ILE A 145 -23.36 -9.01 -3.08
CA ILE A 145 -24.42 -9.35 -4.04
C ILE A 145 -24.28 -10.79 -4.51
N TYR A 146 -23.07 -11.21 -4.90
CA TYR A 146 -22.81 -12.55 -5.43
C TYR A 146 -23.13 -13.66 -4.40
N PHE A 147 -22.81 -13.43 -3.13
CA PHE A 147 -23.09 -14.37 -2.04
C PHE A 147 -24.44 -14.13 -1.34
N ASN A 148 -25.32 -13.26 -1.86
CA ASN A 148 -26.62 -12.90 -1.28
C ASN A 148 -26.56 -12.50 0.22
N ILE A 149 -25.51 -11.76 0.60
CA ILE A 149 -25.31 -11.25 1.97
C ILE A 149 -25.94 -9.87 2.07
N ASN A 150 -27.19 -9.78 2.53
CA ASN A 150 -28.00 -8.56 2.40
C ASN A 150 -27.84 -7.49 3.49
N ASN A 151 -27.07 -7.69 4.56
CA ASN A 151 -27.32 -6.90 5.79
C ASN A 151 -26.16 -6.10 6.39
N ALA A 152 -25.07 -5.78 5.66
CA ALA A 152 -24.00 -4.99 6.27
C ALA A 152 -23.13 -4.13 5.34
N PHE A 153 -23.47 -3.94 4.06
CA PHE A 153 -22.58 -3.26 3.13
C PHE A 153 -22.22 -1.84 3.58
N SER A 154 -23.21 -0.98 3.90
CA SER A 154 -22.97 0.41 4.31
C SER A 154 -22.09 0.49 5.57
N ILE A 155 -22.31 -0.41 6.54
CA ILE A 155 -21.56 -0.47 7.80
C ILE A 155 -20.13 -0.96 7.58
N VAL A 156 -19.95 -2.07 6.86
CA VAL A 156 -18.62 -2.62 6.55
C VAL A 156 -17.80 -1.62 5.74
N ASN A 157 -18.44 -0.93 4.80
CA ASN A 157 -17.78 0.03 3.94
C ASN A 157 -17.39 1.31 4.68
N SER A 158 -18.30 1.89 5.46
CA SER A 158 -18.02 3.08 6.29
C SER A 158 -16.91 2.83 7.31
N LEU A 159 -16.91 1.67 7.97
CA LEU A 159 -15.82 1.29 8.88
C LEU A 159 -14.48 1.16 8.15
N ARG A 160 -14.46 0.59 6.94
CA ARG A 160 -13.25 0.48 6.12
C ARG A 160 -12.74 1.85 5.67
N ILE A 161 -13.64 2.76 5.28
CA ILE A 161 -13.30 4.14 4.89
C ILE A 161 -12.71 4.89 6.09
N ALA A 162 -13.41 4.87 7.23
CA ALA A 162 -12.95 5.51 8.46
C ALA A 162 -11.57 5.00 8.87
N LYS A 163 -11.39 3.66 8.91
CA LYS A 163 -10.11 3.04 9.21
C LYS A 163 -9.00 3.52 8.27
N ASN A 164 -9.20 3.46 6.96
CA ASN A 164 -8.17 3.82 5.99
C ASN A 164 -7.81 5.29 6.05
N LEU A 165 -8.77 6.17 6.33
CA LEU A 165 -8.53 7.61 6.47
C LEU A 165 -7.75 7.94 7.74
N VAL A 166 -8.07 7.25 8.84
CA VAL A 166 -7.41 7.41 10.14
C VAL A 166 -5.98 6.84 10.14
N LEU A 167 -5.75 5.69 9.49
CA LEU A 167 -4.42 5.09 9.39
C LEU A 167 -3.53 5.74 8.34
N PHE A 168 -4.11 6.36 7.32
CA PHE A 168 -3.37 6.94 6.21
C PHE A 168 -2.16 7.81 6.63
N PRO A 169 -2.31 8.80 7.53
CA PRO A 169 -1.19 9.67 7.88
C PRO A 169 -0.09 8.91 8.64
N LEU A 170 -0.43 7.99 9.56
CA LEU A 170 0.54 7.12 10.23
C LEU A 170 1.31 6.26 9.23
N GLU A 171 0.60 5.55 8.35
CA GLU A 171 1.22 4.65 7.38
C GLU A 171 2.03 5.41 6.34
N GLY A 172 1.57 6.58 5.92
CA GLY A 172 2.29 7.45 4.98
C GLY A 172 3.62 7.93 5.55
N VAL A 173 3.64 8.36 6.81
CA VAL A 173 4.87 8.76 7.50
C VAL A 173 5.84 7.60 7.63
N LEU A 174 5.38 6.44 8.10
CA LEU A 174 6.23 5.26 8.27
C LEU A 174 6.78 4.79 6.92
N MET A 175 5.97 4.80 5.86
CA MET A 175 6.40 4.47 4.51
C MET A 175 7.48 5.43 4.00
N ALA A 176 7.34 6.73 4.25
CA ALA A 176 8.36 7.71 3.89
C ALA A 176 9.69 7.43 4.61
N ILE A 177 9.66 7.16 5.91
CA ILE A 177 10.87 6.82 6.69
C ILE A 177 11.53 5.56 6.13
N ILE A 178 10.76 4.50 5.89
CA ILE A 178 11.26 3.22 5.37
C ILE A 178 11.91 3.40 4.00
N ILE A 179 11.24 4.08 3.06
CA ILE A 179 11.78 4.29 1.71
C ILE A 179 13.06 5.13 1.77
N MET A 180 13.08 6.22 2.55
CA MET A 180 14.27 7.05 2.69
C MET A 180 15.45 6.30 3.30
N ALA A 181 15.19 5.51 4.36
CA ALA A 181 16.20 4.68 5.00
C ALA A 181 16.73 3.58 4.07
N ALA A 182 15.88 3.05 3.18
CA ALA A 182 16.25 1.98 2.26
C ALA A 182 17.09 2.44 1.06
N ILE A 183 17.10 3.74 0.70
CA ILE A 183 17.86 4.22 -0.47
C ILE A 183 19.36 3.93 -0.32
N THR A 184 19.96 4.27 0.82
CA THR A 184 21.41 4.06 1.06
C THR A 184 21.84 2.59 0.95
N PRO A 185 21.22 1.62 1.65
CA PRO A 185 21.59 0.21 1.50
C PRO A 185 21.29 -0.33 0.09
N LEU A 186 20.18 0.05 -0.53
CA LEU A 186 19.85 -0.41 -1.88
C LEU A 186 20.83 0.11 -2.94
N LYS A 187 21.39 1.31 -2.75
CA LYS A 187 22.49 1.82 -3.59
C LYS A 187 23.76 1.00 -3.42
N ARG A 188 24.14 0.69 -2.18
CA ARG A 188 25.34 -0.12 -1.90
C ARG A 188 25.23 -1.50 -2.52
N LEU A 189 24.03 -2.06 -2.57
CA LEU A 189 23.74 -3.32 -3.24
C LEU A 189 23.72 -3.19 -4.77
N GLY A 190 23.72 -1.98 -5.34
CA GLY A 190 23.63 -1.77 -6.78
C GLY A 190 22.31 -2.26 -7.38
N VAL A 191 21.24 -2.26 -6.58
CA VAL A 191 19.91 -2.73 -6.98
C VAL A 191 19.06 -1.59 -7.54
N ILE A 192 19.28 -0.37 -7.04
CA ILE A 192 18.65 0.85 -7.54
C ILE A 192 19.69 1.72 -8.25
N ASN A 193 19.22 2.68 -9.04
CA ASN A 193 20.09 3.59 -9.75
C ASN A 193 20.98 4.40 -8.76
N ALA A 194 22.30 4.44 -9.01
CA ALA A 194 23.27 5.22 -8.26
C ALA A 194 22.89 6.71 -8.15
N GLN A 195 22.24 7.27 -9.18
CA GLN A 195 21.78 8.65 -9.20
C GLN A 195 20.54 8.91 -8.31
N THR A 196 19.84 7.88 -7.83
CA THR A 196 18.61 8.04 -7.02
C THR A 196 18.92 8.62 -5.64
N ASN A 197 18.72 9.90 -5.41
CA ASN A 197 18.92 10.51 -4.11
C ASN A 197 17.60 10.66 -3.35
N GLY A 198 17.62 10.28 -2.08
CA GLY A 198 16.59 10.66 -1.13
C GLY A 198 16.83 12.11 -0.73
N GLU A 199 15.81 12.95 -0.85
CA GLU A 199 15.89 14.29 -0.30
C GLU A 199 15.89 14.16 1.22
N PRO A 200 16.93 14.64 1.94
CA PRO A 200 16.96 14.58 3.38
C PRO A 200 15.74 15.33 3.92
N LEU A 201 15.21 14.85 5.05
CA LEU A 201 14.08 15.48 5.71
C LEU A 201 14.44 16.94 6.04
N ASN A 202 13.94 17.88 5.21
CA ASN A 202 14.08 19.31 5.45
C ASN A 202 13.33 19.67 6.75
N GLY A 203 13.77 20.67 7.50
CA GLY A 203 13.08 21.13 8.72
C GLY A 203 11.57 21.34 8.50
N LYS A 204 11.18 21.88 7.34
CA LYS A 204 9.75 21.99 6.96
C LYS A 204 9.08 20.62 6.80
N SER A 205 9.73 19.67 6.15
CA SER A 205 9.22 18.29 5.98
C SER A 205 9.19 17.52 7.29
N ILE A 206 10.13 17.75 8.20
CA ILE A 206 10.13 17.19 9.57
C ILE A 206 8.91 17.73 10.30
N VAL A 207 8.67 19.04 10.28
CA VAL A 207 7.49 19.64 10.90
C VAL A 207 6.20 19.08 10.29
N THR A 208 6.11 18.96 8.96
CA THR A 208 4.94 18.35 8.31
C THR A 208 4.73 16.89 8.71
N VAL A 209 5.80 16.10 8.75
CA VAL A 209 5.76 14.68 9.13
C VAL A 209 5.37 14.52 10.60
N SER A 210 5.96 15.30 11.50
CA SER A 210 5.63 15.30 12.93
C SER A 210 4.20 15.75 13.18
N LEU A 211 3.73 16.79 12.48
CA LEU A 211 2.35 17.27 12.57
C LEU A 211 1.37 16.21 12.06
N LEU A 212 1.64 15.61 10.89
CA LEU A 212 0.83 14.52 10.36
C LEU A 212 0.81 13.30 11.30
N PHE A 213 1.94 12.98 11.91
CA PHE A 213 2.04 11.91 12.90
C PHE A 213 1.17 12.20 14.13
N LEU A 214 1.28 13.39 14.73
CA LEU A 214 0.47 13.80 15.88
C LEU A 214 -1.02 13.82 15.55
N ILE A 215 -1.40 14.37 14.40
CA ILE A 215 -2.79 14.35 13.90
C ILE A 215 -3.26 12.91 13.75
N SER A 216 -2.43 12.02 13.18
CA SER A 216 -2.79 10.62 13.01
C SER A 216 -3.02 9.91 14.34
N VAL A 217 -2.15 10.12 15.33
CA VAL A 217 -2.32 9.54 16.67
C VAL A 217 -3.64 10.04 17.28
N GLY A 218 -3.93 11.34 17.16
CA GLY A 218 -5.21 11.91 17.60
C GLY A 218 -6.43 11.29 16.91
N LEU A 219 -6.37 11.08 15.59
CA LEU A 219 -7.45 10.43 14.82
C LEU A 219 -7.65 8.96 15.24
N VAL A 220 -6.57 8.21 15.46
CA VAL A 220 -6.64 6.80 15.90
C VAL A 220 -7.24 6.72 17.30
N VAL A 221 -6.78 7.56 18.22
CA VAL A 221 -7.30 7.63 19.58
C VAL A 221 -8.77 8.08 19.59
N GLY A 222 -9.14 9.10 18.81
CA GLY A 222 -10.52 9.55 18.66
C GLY A 222 -11.44 8.47 18.10
N PHE A 223 -10.97 7.71 17.10
CA PHE A 223 -11.70 6.56 16.58
C PHE A 223 -11.86 5.45 17.62
N TYR A 224 -10.82 5.18 18.43
CA TYR A 224 -10.88 4.20 19.52
C TYR A 224 -11.96 4.54 20.56
N TYR A 225 -12.06 5.81 20.97
CA TYR A 225 -13.07 6.25 21.95
C TYR A 225 -14.48 6.34 21.36
N SER A 226 -14.62 6.68 20.07
CA SER A 226 -15.92 6.73 19.39
C SER A 226 -16.41 5.36 18.90
N TYR A 227 -15.53 4.36 18.83
CA TYR A 227 -15.86 2.99 18.41
C TYR A 227 -17.01 2.35 19.21
N PRO A 228 -17.02 2.34 20.56
CA PRO A 228 -18.16 1.79 21.31
C PRO A 228 -19.47 2.54 21.06
N PHE A 229 -19.41 3.86 20.83
CA PHE A 229 -20.58 4.67 20.48
C PHE A 229 -21.11 4.33 19.07
N LEU A 230 -20.22 4.18 18.08
CA LEU A 230 -20.54 3.76 16.71
C LEU A 230 -21.08 2.33 16.64
N LYS A 231 -20.67 1.47 17.58
CA LYS A 231 -21.19 0.10 17.70
C LYS A 231 -22.56 0.07 18.36
N ALA A 232 -22.82 0.96 19.33
CA ALA A 232 -24.07 1.06 20.06
C ALA A 232 -25.20 1.69 19.23
N HIS A 233 -24.88 2.71 18.45
CA HIS A 233 -25.80 3.30 17.48
C HIS A 233 -25.45 2.74 16.10
N GLN A 234 -26.23 1.77 15.61
CA GLN A 234 -26.18 1.33 14.21
C GLN A 234 -26.42 2.54 13.29
N PHE A 235 -25.37 3.32 12.99
CA PHE A 235 -25.49 4.49 12.12
C PHE A 235 -25.65 4.00 10.68
N VAL A 236 -26.92 3.77 10.33
CA VAL A 236 -27.44 3.71 8.98
C VAL A 236 -27.25 5.11 8.39
N PHE A 237 -26.12 5.35 7.73
CA PHE A 237 -26.11 6.34 6.67
C PHE A 237 -26.53 5.62 5.39
N LEU A 238 -27.70 6.03 4.91
CA LEU A 238 -28.40 5.61 3.69
C LEU A 238 -27.47 5.38 2.50
#